data_AF-A0A0C4DTZ2-F1
#
_entry.id   AF-A0A0C4DTZ2-F1
#
_cell.length_a   1.000
_cell.length_b   1.000
_cell.length_c   1.000
_cell.angle_alpha   90.00
_cell.angle_beta   90.00
_cell.angle_gamma   90.00
#
_symmetry.space_group_name_H-M   'P 1'
#
loop_
_entity.id
_entity.type
_entity.pdbx_description
1 polymer ?
#
loop_
_entity_poly.entity_id
_entity_poly.type
_entity_poly.pdbx_seq_one_letter_code
_entity_poly.pdbx_strand_id
1 'polypeptide(L)'
;MTKQTPSQSQLHGSTTRPCGRRRRASLSRQATAAKGRPRESLRAHCRRLKVPYSTVGRYYQALKSTGRLSFSERAIGRPRALTDADDATLVAYMVELERAGVRVSKQMVVARANELRSLRSPGAGPLSKGWYLD
;
A
#
# COMPACT_ATOMS: atom_id res chain seq x y z
N MET A 1 -53.07 -51.48 18.73
CA MET A 1 -52.92 -50.58 19.90
C MET A 1 -52.06 -49.40 19.49
N THR A 2 -52.69 -48.25 19.32
CA THR A 2 -52.14 -46.96 18.89
C THR A 2 -51.60 -46.16 20.07
N LYS A 3 -50.40 -45.56 19.95
CA LYS A 3 -49.94 -44.33 20.64
C LYS A 3 -48.80 -43.72 19.80
N GLN A 4 -49.07 -42.72 18.95
CA GLN A 4 -49.00 -41.27 19.18
C GLN A 4 -47.62 -40.72 19.61
N THR A 5 -47.11 -39.82 18.74
CA THR A 5 -45.94 -38.93 18.84
C THR A 5 -46.17 -37.75 19.80
N PRO A 6 -45.10 -37.04 20.23
CA PRO A 6 -44.91 -35.64 19.77
C PRO A 6 -43.43 -35.34 19.42
N SER A 7 -43.11 -34.74 18.26
CA SER A 7 -43.00 -33.30 17.93
C SER A 7 -41.93 -32.51 18.71
N GLN A 8 -41.00 -31.90 17.94
CA GLN A 8 -40.22 -30.64 18.11
C GLN A 8 -38.76 -30.85 17.66
N SER A 9 -38.35 -30.47 16.45
CA SER A 9 -38.04 -29.11 15.93
C SER A 9 -36.67 -28.57 16.40
N GLN A 10 -35.90 -28.04 15.44
CA GLN A 10 -34.81 -27.04 15.60
C GLN A 10 -33.44 -27.59 16.11
N LEU A 11 -32.24 -27.26 15.63
CA LEU A 11 -31.71 -26.24 14.70
C LEU A 11 -30.30 -26.65 14.24
N HIS A 12 -29.91 -26.19 13.05
CA HIS A 12 -28.57 -26.29 12.48
C HIS A 12 -27.54 -25.53 13.32
N GLY A 13 -26.58 -26.24 13.91
CA GLY A 13 -25.43 -25.67 14.60
C GLY A 13 -24.22 -25.48 13.66
N SER A 14 -24.26 -24.47 12.79
CA SER A 14 -23.08 -24.02 12.04
C SER A 14 -22.09 -23.34 12.99
N THR A 15 -21.09 -24.10 13.45
CA THR A 15 -19.98 -23.56 14.25
C THR A 15 -19.06 -22.74 13.37
N THR A 16 -19.36 -21.45 13.23
CA THR A 16 -18.41 -20.46 12.70
C THR A 16 -17.28 -20.27 13.71
N ARG A 17 -16.06 -20.74 13.37
CA ARG A 17 -14.83 -20.44 14.13
C ARG A 17 -14.54 -18.93 14.04
N PRO A 18 -14.50 -18.17 15.15
CA PRO A 18 -13.99 -16.81 15.10
C PRO A 18 -12.45 -16.86 15.05
N CYS A 19 -11.91 -16.81 13.84
CA CYS A 19 -10.50 -16.50 13.61
C CYS A 19 -10.26 -15.02 13.92
N GLY A 20 -9.79 -14.67 15.13
CA GLY A 20 -9.46 -13.27 15.40
C GLY A 20 -8.95 -12.84 16.78
N ARG A 21 -8.78 -13.75 17.76
CA ARG A 21 -8.50 -13.32 19.16
C ARG A 21 -7.17 -13.79 19.76
N ARG A 22 -6.15 -14.14 18.96
CA ARG A 22 -4.85 -14.61 19.48
C ARG A 22 -3.70 -13.60 19.45
N ARG A 23 -3.84 -12.42 18.81
CA ARG A 23 -2.75 -11.42 18.74
C ARG A 23 -2.56 -10.56 20.00
N ARG A 24 -3.58 -10.42 20.85
CA ARG A 24 -3.50 -9.52 22.02
C ARG A 24 -2.74 -10.14 23.20
N ALA A 25 -2.88 -11.45 23.40
CA ALA A 25 -2.24 -12.18 24.49
C ALA A 25 -0.72 -12.33 24.32
N SER A 26 -0.22 -12.40 23.09
CA SER A 26 1.22 -12.48 22.80
C SER A 26 1.93 -11.15 23.07
N LEU A 27 1.28 -10.01 22.79
CA LEU A 27 1.81 -8.68 23.10
C LEU A 27 1.84 -8.42 24.62
N SER A 28 0.83 -8.89 25.36
CA SER A 28 0.76 -8.79 26.83
C SER A 28 1.89 -9.55 27.53
N ARG A 29 2.21 -10.77 27.06
CA ARG A 29 3.37 -11.54 27.59
C ARG A 29 4.72 -10.89 27.31
N GLN A 30 4.88 -10.18 26.20
CA GLN A 30 6.12 -9.45 25.90
C GLN A 30 6.27 -8.20 26.80
N ALA A 31 5.17 -7.56 27.18
CA ALA A 31 5.20 -6.41 28.10
C ALA A 31 5.60 -6.81 29.53
N THR A 32 5.20 -7.99 30.01
CA THR A 32 5.60 -8.48 31.34
C THR A 32 7.04 -8.98 31.40
N ALA A 33 7.57 -9.56 30.31
CA ALA A 33 8.98 -9.95 30.19
C ALA A 33 9.95 -8.75 30.09
N ALA A 34 9.44 -7.55 29.80
CA ALA A 34 10.24 -6.33 29.72
C ALA A 34 10.54 -5.67 31.08
N LYS A 35 9.93 -6.14 32.19
CA LYS A 35 10.09 -5.55 33.53
C LYS A 35 11.52 -5.59 34.10
N GLY A 36 12.42 -6.39 33.53
CA GLY A 36 13.84 -6.49 33.95
C GLY A 36 14.86 -5.98 32.92
N ARG A 37 14.43 -5.44 31.78
CA ARG A 37 15.37 -4.93 30.77
C ARG A 37 15.74 -3.48 31.12
N PRO A 38 17.03 -3.10 31.12
CA PRO A 38 17.41 -1.72 31.30
C PRO A 38 16.73 -0.86 30.24
N ARG A 39 16.07 0.22 30.67
CA ARG A 39 15.39 1.17 29.78
C ARG A 39 16.45 1.94 28.99
N GLU A 40 16.78 1.43 27.82
CA GLU A 40 17.70 2.08 26.88
C GLU A 40 16.97 3.21 26.16
N SER A 41 17.64 4.36 25.97
CA SER A 41 17.10 5.43 25.13
C SER A 41 17.10 5.02 23.67
N LEU A 42 16.14 5.50 22.87
CA LEU A 42 16.10 5.21 21.44
C LEU A 42 17.39 5.63 20.72
N ARG A 43 18.04 6.72 21.16
CA ARG A 43 19.36 7.14 20.64
C ARG A 43 20.46 6.15 20.96
N ALA A 44 20.55 5.67 22.20
CA ALA A 44 21.55 4.67 22.61
C ALA A 44 21.36 3.36 21.83
N HIS A 45 20.11 2.93 21.68
CA HIS A 45 19.73 1.76 20.88
C HIS A 45 20.18 1.88 19.42
N CYS A 46 19.90 3.04 18.79
CA CYS A 46 20.30 3.31 17.42
C CYS A 46 21.83 3.34 17.25
N ARG A 47 22.56 3.91 18.22
CA ARG A 47 24.04 3.90 18.22
C ARG A 47 24.60 2.49 18.32
N ARG A 48 24.08 1.67 19.24
CA ARG A 48 24.51 0.28 19.45
C ARG A 48 24.29 -0.59 18.20
N LEU A 49 23.15 -0.42 17.54
CA LEU A 49 22.80 -1.15 16.30
C LEU A 49 23.34 -0.49 15.03
N LYS A 50 24.06 0.64 15.13
CA LYS A 50 24.58 1.43 13.99
C LYS A 50 23.50 1.79 12.95
N VAL A 51 22.28 2.06 13.41
CA VAL A 51 21.17 2.50 12.56
C VAL A 51 20.95 4.01 12.69
N PRO A 52 20.58 4.71 11.60
CA PRO A 52 20.34 6.15 11.65
C PRO A 52 19.10 6.49 12.50
N TYR A 53 19.32 7.31 13.54
CA TYR A 53 18.26 7.74 14.47
C TYR A 53 17.10 8.45 13.77
N SER A 54 17.38 9.28 12.76
CA SER A 54 16.38 10.02 11.98
C SER A 54 15.39 9.09 11.26
N THR A 55 15.89 7.99 10.69
CA THR A 55 15.10 6.98 10.00
C THR A 55 14.17 6.25 10.97
N VAL A 56 14.71 5.78 12.10
CA VAL A 56 13.92 5.12 13.14
C VAL A 56 12.86 6.06 13.73
N GLY A 57 13.22 7.33 13.96
CA GLY A 57 12.30 8.36 14.43
C GLY A 57 11.15 8.61 13.44
N ARG A 58 11.45 8.68 12.14
CA ARG A 58 10.43 8.84 11.08
C ARG A 58 9.46 7.66 11.06
N TYR A 59 9.98 6.42 11.09
CA TYR A 59 9.12 5.23 11.13
C TYR A 59 8.28 5.16 12.40
N TYR A 60 8.85 5.51 13.55
CA TYR A 60 8.13 5.56 14.81
C TYR A 60 6.97 6.57 14.79
N GLN A 61 7.20 7.77 14.23
CA GLN A 61 6.13 8.76 14.10
C GLN A 61 5.06 8.34 13.10
N ALA A 62 5.45 7.72 11.98
CA ALA A 62 4.49 7.18 11.02
C ALA A 62 3.65 6.05 11.63
N LEU A 63 4.26 5.18 12.45
CA LEU A 63 3.55 4.14 13.16
C LEU A 63 2.57 4.72 14.17
N LYS A 64 2.93 5.81 14.85
CA LYS A 64 2.05 6.53 15.78
C LYS A 64 0.86 7.16 15.08
N SER A 65 1.06 7.80 13.92
CA SER A 65 0.00 8.52 13.23
C SER A 65 -0.93 7.60 12.43
N THR A 66 -0.39 6.57 11.77
CA THR A 66 -1.15 5.72 10.83
C THR A 66 -1.39 4.30 11.32
N GLY A 67 -0.76 3.87 12.42
CA GLY A 67 -0.84 2.48 12.89
C GLY A 67 -0.13 1.45 12.01
N ARG A 68 0.55 1.89 10.94
CA ARG A 68 1.29 1.04 10.00
C ARG A 68 2.71 1.60 9.83
N LEU A 69 3.68 0.71 9.62
CA LEU A 69 5.03 1.13 9.22
C LEU A 69 4.95 1.77 7.84
N SER A 70 5.27 3.06 7.74
CA SER A 70 5.35 3.76 6.45
C SER A 70 6.63 3.36 5.74
N PHE A 71 6.60 2.22 5.04
CA PHE A 71 7.55 1.99 3.96
C PHE A 71 7.18 2.98 2.84
N SER A 72 8.14 3.74 2.34
CA SER A 72 7.91 4.51 1.12
C SER A 72 7.82 3.50 -0.03
N GLU A 73 6.62 3.09 -0.41
CA GLU A 73 6.37 2.43 -1.71
C GLU A 73 6.67 3.38 -2.88
N ARG A 74 6.86 4.66 -2.58
CA ARG A 74 7.32 5.66 -3.54
C ARG A 74 8.83 5.59 -3.65
N ALA A 75 9.32 5.42 -4.89
CA ALA A 75 10.72 5.65 -5.22
C ALA A 75 11.15 7.01 -4.62
N ILE A 76 12.28 7.02 -3.92
CA ILE A 76 12.84 8.22 -3.30
C ILE A 76 13.01 9.30 -4.38
N GLY A 77 12.23 10.39 -4.32
CA GLY A 77 12.27 11.48 -5.29
C GLY A 77 10.94 12.19 -5.52
N ARG A 78 10.91 13.10 -6.51
CA ARG A 78 9.67 13.73 -7.01
C ARG A 78 8.71 12.61 -7.45
N PRO A 79 7.41 12.64 -7.08
CA PRO A 79 6.45 11.67 -7.59
C PRO A 79 6.55 11.56 -9.11
N ARG A 80 6.66 10.33 -9.64
CA ARG A 80 6.64 10.11 -11.09
C ARG A 80 5.36 10.73 -11.65
N ALA A 81 5.49 11.45 -12.76
CA ALA A 81 4.36 12.15 -13.36
C ALA A 81 3.29 11.16 -13.89
N LEU A 82 3.74 9.97 -14.29
CA LEU A 82 2.95 8.81 -14.70
C LEU A 82 3.23 7.62 -13.77
N THR A 83 2.25 6.73 -13.65
CA THR A 83 2.41 5.40 -13.02
C THR A 83 2.91 4.38 -14.04
N ASP A 84 3.50 3.28 -13.58
CA ASP A 84 4.03 2.23 -14.48
C ASP A 84 2.94 1.66 -15.42
N ALA A 85 1.68 1.60 -14.95
CA ALA A 85 0.54 1.21 -15.78
C ALA A 85 0.21 2.24 -16.88
N ASP A 86 0.41 3.53 -16.62
CA ASP A 86 0.21 4.58 -17.62
C ASP A 86 1.31 4.50 -18.67
N ASP A 87 2.56 4.32 -18.25
CA ASP A 87 3.70 4.16 -19.16
C ASP A 87 3.51 2.94 -20.08
N ALA A 88 3.08 1.80 -19.55
CA ALA A 88 2.77 0.62 -20.35
C ALA A 88 1.67 0.88 -21.39
N THR A 89 0.62 1.62 -20.99
CA THR A 89 -0.48 2.01 -21.88
C THR A 89 0.00 2.98 -22.97
N LEU A 90 0.91 3.90 -22.63
CA LEU A 90 1.52 4.84 -23.56
C LEU A 90 2.38 4.12 -24.60
N VAL A 91 3.17 3.12 -24.19
CA VAL A 91 3.99 2.29 -25.08
C VAL A 91 3.10 1.47 -26.02
N ALA A 92 2.03 0.86 -25.51
CA ALA A 92 1.08 0.11 -26.35
C ALA A 92 0.48 1.02 -27.43
N TYR A 93 0.08 2.24 -27.07
CA TYR A 93 -0.41 3.24 -28.01
C TYR A 93 0.62 3.60 -29.10
N MET A 94 1.89 3.79 -28.74
CA MET A 94 2.96 4.05 -29.72
C MET A 94 3.13 2.86 -30.67
N VAL A 95 3.17 1.64 -30.15
CA VAL A 95 3.30 0.42 -30.93
C VAL A 95 2.11 0.25 -31.89
N GLU A 96 0.89 0.53 -31.45
CA GLU A 96 -0.30 0.48 -32.31
C GLU A 96 -0.22 1.49 -33.46
N LEU A 97 0.24 2.72 -33.20
CA LEU A 97 0.44 3.73 -34.23
C LEU A 97 1.53 3.34 -35.23
N GLU A 98 2.65 2.80 -34.75
CA GLU A 98 3.73 2.31 -35.61
C GLU A 98 3.26 1.15 -36.49
N ARG A 99 2.46 0.22 -35.94
CA ARG A 99 1.85 -0.87 -36.71
C ARG A 99 0.85 -0.38 -37.76
N ALA A 100 0.18 0.74 -37.50
CA ALA A 100 -0.68 1.41 -38.47
C ALA A 100 0.09 2.26 -39.50
N GLY A 101 1.43 2.33 -39.42
CA GLY A 101 2.27 3.15 -40.30
C GLY A 101 2.21 4.65 -40.01
N VAL A 102 1.70 5.05 -38.84
CA VAL A 102 1.58 6.45 -38.44
C VAL A 102 2.86 6.89 -37.73
N ARG A 103 3.45 7.99 -38.18
CA ARG A 103 4.61 8.60 -37.50
C ARG A 103 4.18 9.20 -36.17
N VAL A 104 4.70 8.65 -35.07
CA VAL A 104 4.43 9.16 -33.72
C VAL A 104 5.16 10.49 -33.52
N SER A 105 4.41 11.53 -33.14
CA SER A 105 4.98 12.83 -32.78
C SER A 105 4.96 13.03 -31.26
N LYS A 106 5.91 13.82 -30.76
CA LYS A 106 5.99 14.23 -29.35
C LYS A 106 4.67 14.78 -28.79
N GLN A 107 3.96 15.58 -29.60
CA GLN A 107 2.68 16.17 -29.18
C GLN A 107 1.61 15.10 -28.94
N MET A 108 1.56 14.06 -29.76
CA MET A 108 0.62 12.94 -29.60
C MET A 108 0.90 12.18 -28.30
N VAL A 109 2.18 11.94 -28.00
CA VAL A 109 2.60 11.25 -26.77
C VAL A 109 2.23 12.05 -25.54
N VAL A 110 2.52 13.36 -25.53
CA VAL A 110 2.19 14.25 -24.40
C VAL A 110 0.67 14.38 -24.22
N ALA A 111 -0.09 14.48 -25.32
CA ALA A 111 -1.55 14.51 -25.26
C ALA A 111 -2.10 13.23 -24.63
N ARG A 112 -1.67 12.06 -25.11
CA ARG A 112 -2.10 10.77 -24.57
C ARG A 112 -1.72 10.59 -23.11
N ALA A 113 -0.52 11.02 -22.71
CA ALA A 113 -0.08 10.98 -21.32
C ALA A 113 -0.93 11.89 -20.40
N ASN A 114 -1.32 13.07 -20.88
CA ASN A 114 -2.23 13.98 -20.16
C ASN A 114 -3.65 13.40 -20.04
N GLU A 115 -4.14 12.68 -21.06
CA GLU A 115 -5.42 11.96 -21.00
C GLU A 115 -5.40 10.90 -19.90
N LEU A 116 -4.40 10.00 -19.90
CA LEU A 116 -4.26 8.96 -18.88
C LEU A 116 -4.21 9.55 -17.46
N ARG A 117 -3.47 10.65 -17.31
CA ARG A 117 -3.35 11.37 -16.04
C ARG A 117 -4.68 12.00 -15.61
N SER A 118 -5.44 12.57 -16.55
CA SER A 118 -6.76 13.16 -16.29
C SER A 118 -7.79 12.10 -15.91
N LEU A 119 -7.75 10.93 -16.55
CA LEU A 119 -8.62 9.79 -16.24
C LEU A 119 -8.38 9.28 -14.81
N ARG A 120 -7.11 9.17 -14.39
CA ARG A 120 -6.75 8.75 -13.03
C ARG A 120 -7.01 9.84 -11.99
N SER A 121 -6.78 11.09 -12.34
CA SER A 121 -6.76 12.22 -11.40
C SER A 121 -7.38 13.46 -12.06
N PRO A 122 -8.72 13.57 -12.07
CA PRO A 122 -9.40 14.70 -12.68
C PRO A 122 -8.99 16.00 -11.97
N GLY A 123 -8.57 17.00 -12.74
CA GLY A 123 -8.03 18.27 -12.23
C GLY A 123 -6.51 18.29 -12.03
N ALA A 124 -5.80 17.20 -12.33
CA ALA A 124 -4.35 17.26 -12.43
C ALA A 124 -3.94 18.18 -13.59
N GLY A 125 -3.13 19.20 -13.29
CA GLY A 125 -2.58 20.10 -14.32
C GLY A 125 -1.74 19.34 -15.37
N PRO A 126 -1.51 19.97 -16.54
CA PRO A 126 -0.79 19.34 -17.64
C PRO A 126 0.64 18.98 -17.28
N LEU A 127 1.20 18.01 -17.98
CA LEU A 127 2.62 17.65 -17.90
C LEU A 127 3.50 18.86 -18.25
N SER A 128 4.63 18.99 -17.56
CA SER A 128 5.58 20.08 -17.82
C SER A 128 6.18 19.97 -19.22
N LYS A 129 6.50 21.11 -19.85
CA LYS A 129 7.07 21.18 -21.23
C LYS A 129 8.30 20.28 -21.46
N GLY A 130 9.13 20.09 -20.43
CA GLY A 130 10.32 19.23 -20.49
C GLY A 130 10.12 17.79 -20.01
N TRP A 131 8.88 17.33 -19.85
CA TRP A 131 8.61 15.96 -19.39
C TRP A 131 8.99 14.91 -20.44
N TYR A 132 8.70 15.18 -21.72
CA TYR A 132 9.13 14.36 -22.84
C TYR A 132 10.36 15.01 -23.47
N LEU A 133 11.54 14.46 -23.18
CA LEU A 133 12.78 14.91 -23.80
C LEU A 133 12.84 14.37 -25.23
N ASP A 134 13.30 15.22 -26.17
CA ASP A 134 13.73 14.78 -27.50
C ASP A 134 15.19 14.28 -27.42
#